data_AF-A0A8C3XT54-F1
#
_entry.id   AF-A0A8C3XT54-F1
#
_cell.length_a   1.000
_cell.length_b   1.000
_cell.length_c   1.000
_cell.angle_alpha   90.00
_cell.angle_beta   90.00
_cell.angle_gamma   90.00
#
_symmetry.space_group_name_H-M   'P 1'
#
loop_
_entity.id
_entity.type
_entity.pdbx_description
1 polymer ?
#
loop_
_entity_poly.entity_id
_entity_poly.type
_entity_poly.pdbx_seq_one_letter_code
_entity_poly.pdbx_strand_id
1 'polypeptide(L)'
;MLLLPIFNTFVLVLTLVTTSNSNPAQVIQKQDQNVCTLVMCGPAQNGLPGRDGKDGPKGEKGDQGLRGISGLPGKDGSPGSKGDRGAEGPKGDCGGRVYSLLEEQYNQKKSIFDLYCASVFFIAWIFMNGKNAGEKTFQANGSEGDFETSKATCSQAGGLLASPRNSAENTAIQQIVVRHNKAAYVGINDIETEGSFKYLSGEAIGYSNWAGGEPNNLGTEDCVEIYSDGRWNDKSCHEKRLIICEF
;
A
#
# COMPACT_ATOMS: atom_id res chain seq x y z
N MET A 1 -5.82 24.37 -15.02
CA MET A 1 -5.00 25.26 -14.13
C MET A 1 -5.32 25.03 -12.64
N LEU A 2 -5.41 23.76 -12.19
CA LEU A 2 -5.73 23.39 -10.80
C LEU A 2 -4.79 22.31 -10.21
N LEU A 3 -3.71 21.94 -10.90
CA LEU A 3 -2.77 20.88 -10.46
C LEU A 3 -1.54 21.40 -9.69
N LEU A 4 -1.27 22.71 -9.72
CA LEU A 4 -0.14 23.33 -9.03
C LEU A 4 -0.24 23.37 -7.47
N PRO A 5 -1.42 23.52 -6.83
CA PRO A 5 -1.46 23.58 -5.36
C PRO A 5 -1.28 22.21 -4.69
N ILE A 6 -1.59 21.11 -5.40
CA ILE A 6 -1.49 19.74 -4.87
C ILE A 6 -0.02 19.30 -4.81
N PHE A 7 0.77 19.70 -5.82
CA PHE A 7 2.19 19.37 -5.92
C PHE A 7 3.01 20.05 -4.80
N ASN A 8 2.70 21.31 -4.46
CA ASN A 8 3.39 22.03 -3.39
C ASN A 8 3.06 21.49 -1.99
N THR A 9 1.84 20.98 -1.76
CA THR A 9 1.51 20.29 -0.50
C THR A 9 2.19 18.93 -0.38
N PHE A 10 2.42 18.24 -1.50
CA PHE A 10 3.03 16.90 -1.52
C PHE A 10 4.55 16.95 -1.25
N VAL A 11 5.24 17.97 -1.78
CA VAL A 11 6.67 18.21 -1.50
C VAL A 11 6.89 18.59 -0.02
N LEU A 12 5.98 19.37 0.58
CA LEU A 12 6.07 19.74 1.99
C LEU A 12 5.97 18.53 2.93
N VAL A 13 5.07 17.58 2.62
CA VAL A 13 4.92 16.32 3.37
C VAL A 13 6.15 15.42 3.19
N LEU A 14 6.73 15.36 1.98
CA LEU A 14 7.95 14.58 1.73
C LEU A 14 9.16 15.13 2.50
N THR A 15 9.29 16.46 2.63
CA THR A 15 10.39 17.07 3.41
C THR A 15 10.27 16.80 4.92
N LEU A 16 9.06 16.80 5.48
CA LEU A 16 8.81 16.49 6.90
C LEU A 16 9.14 15.04 7.26
N VAL A 17 9.01 14.10 6.31
CA VAL A 17 9.33 12.68 6.53
C VAL A 17 10.85 12.41 6.52
N THR A 18 11.66 13.29 5.90
CA THR A 18 13.12 13.10 5.80
C THR A 18 13.93 13.57 7.02
N THR A 19 13.32 14.27 7.98
CA THR A 19 14.02 14.72 9.21
C THR A 19 13.84 13.81 10.43
N SER A 20 13.04 12.74 10.35
CA SER A 20 12.94 11.75 11.44
C SER A 20 13.78 10.50 11.12
N ASN A 21 15.09 10.70 10.96
CA ASN A 21 16.03 9.60 10.86
C ASN A 21 16.41 9.14 12.28
N SER A 22 15.56 8.32 12.89
CA SER A 22 15.88 7.62 14.14
C SER A 22 15.94 6.12 13.87
N ASN A 23 17.15 5.58 14.00
CA ASN A 23 17.52 4.17 13.99
C ASN A 23 16.52 3.31 14.80
N PRO A 24 15.94 2.21 14.28
CA PRO A 24 14.93 1.43 14.98
C PRO A 24 15.47 0.49 16.08
N ALA A 25 16.71 0.67 16.55
CA ALA A 25 17.38 -0.28 17.45
C ALA A 25 17.65 0.24 18.89
N GLN A 26 17.18 1.44 19.26
CA GLN A 26 17.38 1.98 20.62
C GLN A 26 16.15 2.81 21.07
N VAL A 27 15.02 2.15 21.32
CA VAL A 27 13.99 2.71 22.23
C VAL A 27 13.70 1.66 23.28
N ILE A 28 14.57 1.63 24.29
CA ILE A 28 14.21 1.09 25.60
C ILE A 28 13.00 1.92 26.06
N GLN A 29 11.90 1.24 26.31
CA GLN A 29 10.66 1.84 26.76
C GLN A 29 10.89 2.71 27.99
N LYS A 30 10.80 4.02 27.83
CA LYS A 30 10.41 4.89 28.93
C LYS A 30 8.88 4.85 28.97
N GLN A 31 8.37 3.94 29.80
CA GLN A 31 6.95 3.72 29.97
C GLN A 31 6.33 4.99 30.58
N ASP A 32 5.65 5.76 29.72
CA ASP A 32 4.81 6.87 30.15
C ASP A 32 3.59 6.28 30.88
N GLN A 33 3.33 6.77 32.09
CA GLN A 33 2.44 6.13 33.06
C GLN A 33 0.94 6.29 32.77
N ASN A 34 0.54 6.69 31.55
CA ASN A 34 -0.86 6.87 31.18
C ASN A 34 -1.30 6.07 29.94
N VAL A 35 -0.60 4.98 29.60
CA VAL A 35 -1.13 3.99 28.66
C VAL A 35 -2.02 3.02 29.43
N CYS A 36 -3.30 2.93 29.05
CA CYS A 36 -4.22 1.90 29.51
C CYS A 36 -3.57 0.52 29.38
N THR A 37 -3.08 -0.02 30.49
CA THR A 37 -2.56 -1.38 30.57
C THR A 37 -3.67 -2.32 30.13
N LEU A 38 -3.44 -3.01 29.02
CA LEU A 38 -4.22 -4.19 28.64
C LEU A 38 -4.05 -5.18 29.80
N VAL A 39 -5.06 -5.26 30.67
CA VAL A 39 -5.07 -6.20 31.79
C VAL A 39 -5.19 -7.58 31.17
N MET A 40 -4.04 -8.22 30.94
CA MET A 40 -3.98 -9.66 30.74
C MET A 40 -4.48 -10.31 32.02
N CYS A 41 -5.57 -11.07 31.90
CA CYS A 41 -6.18 -11.76 33.04
C CYS A 41 -5.18 -12.75 33.65
N GLY A 42 -4.60 -12.41 34.79
CA GLY A 42 -3.96 -13.37 35.68
C GLY A 42 -4.99 -14.32 36.32
N PRO A 43 -4.54 -15.41 36.97
CA PRO A 43 -5.44 -16.34 37.65
C PRO A 43 -6.31 -15.60 38.68
N ALA A 44 -7.60 -15.99 38.72
CA ALA A 44 -8.64 -15.32 39.49
C ALA A 44 -8.22 -15.07 40.95
N GLN A 45 -8.16 -13.81 41.36
CA GLN A 45 -8.13 -13.48 42.77
C GLN A 45 -9.51 -13.79 43.35
N ASN A 46 -9.53 -14.59 44.43
CA ASN A 46 -10.77 -14.94 45.12
C ASN A 46 -11.59 -13.67 45.42
N GLY A 47 -12.86 -13.66 44.99
CA GLY A 47 -13.76 -12.54 45.26
C GLY A 47 -13.88 -12.24 46.76
N LEU A 48 -14.08 -10.96 47.10
CA LEU A 48 -14.27 -10.52 48.48
C LEU A 48 -15.36 -11.38 49.18
N PRO A 49 -15.17 -11.81 50.44
CA PRO A 49 -16.17 -12.57 51.16
C PRO A 49 -17.54 -11.87 51.14
N GLY A 50 -18.62 -12.63 50.98
CA GLY A 50 -19.99 -12.10 51.03
C GLY A 50 -20.24 -11.39 52.37
N ARG A 51 -21.03 -10.31 52.36
CA ARG A 51 -21.43 -9.61 53.60
C ARG A 51 -22.18 -10.58 54.51
N ASP A 52 -21.87 -10.57 55.80
CA ASP A 52 -22.59 -11.39 56.78
C ASP A 52 -24.09 -11.07 56.78
N GLY A 53 -24.93 -12.11 56.99
CA GLY A 53 -26.38 -11.96 57.07
C GLY A 53 -26.79 -11.08 58.25
N LYS A 54 -27.88 -10.32 58.10
CA LYS A 54 -28.44 -9.52 59.20
C LYS A 54 -29.13 -10.43 60.21
N ASP A 55 -28.94 -10.17 61.50
CA ASP A 55 -29.63 -10.90 62.57
C ASP A 55 -31.16 -10.80 62.45
N GLY A 56 -31.86 -11.89 62.77
CA GLY A 56 -33.31 -11.94 62.73
C GLY A 56 -33.97 -11.02 63.76
N PRO A 57 -35.20 -10.53 63.51
CA PRO A 57 -35.91 -9.70 64.47
C PRO A 57 -36.17 -10.48 65.78
N LYS A 58 -35.91 -9.83 66.91
CA LYS A 58 -36.19 -10.39 68.24
C LYS A 58 -37.70 -10.60 68.38
N GLY A 59 -38.11 -11.81 68.74
CA GLY A 59 -39.53 -12.17 68.89
C GLY A 59 -40.24 -11.31 69.93
N GLU A 60 -41.49 -10.93 69.64
CA GLU A 60 -42.33 -10.14 70.53
C GLU A 60 -42.69 -10.93 71.80
N LYS A 61 -42.74 -10.22 72.93
CA LYS A 61 -43.09 -10.80 74.23
C LYS A 61 -44.61 -10.99 74.29
N GLY A 62 -45.06 -12.24 74.50
CA GLY A 62 -46.48 -12.56 74.63
C GLY A 62 -47.13 -11.94 75.87
N ASP A 63 -48.42 -11.60 75.74
CA ASP A 63 -49.23 -10.99 76.79
C ASP A 63 -49.39 -11.91 78.02
N GLN A 64 -49.51 -11.28 79.19
CA GLN A 64 -49.46 -11.95 80.48
C GLN A 64 -50.79 -12.65 80.84
N GLY A 65 -50.76 -13.98 80.91
CA GLY A 65 -51.84 -14.80 81.48
C GLY A 65 -51.79 -14.92 83.02
N LEU A 66 -52.95 -15.20 83.63
CA LEU A 66 -53.12 -15.34 85.09
C LEU A 66 -52.33 -16.52 85.68
N ARG A 67 -51.90 -16.34 86.93
CA ARG A 67 -50.80 -17.03 87.62
C ARG A 67 -51.08 -18.50 87.94
N GLY A 68 -50.35 -19.41 87.27
CA GLY A 68 -49.97 -20.74 87.77
C GLY A 68 -48.48 -20.77 88.10
N ILE A 69 -48.05 -21.62 89.04
CA ILE A 69 -46.62 -21.81 89.41
C ILE A 69 -45.76 -22.05 88.16
N SER A 70 -44.88 -21.09 87.85
CA SER A 70 -44.07 -21.11 86.63
C SER A 70 -42.96 -22.17 86.73
N GLY A 71 -42.89 -23.05 85.72
CA GLY A 71 -41.74 -23.92 85.53
C GLY A 71 -40.45 -23.11 85.28
N LEU A 72 -39.30 -23.71 85.57
CA LEU A 72 -37.98 -23.11 85.31
C LEU A 72 -37.89 -22.62 83.86
N PRO A 73 -37.44 -21.37 83.60
CA PRO A 73 -37.29 -20.86 82.25
C PRO A 73 -36.45 -21.82 81.39
N GLY A 74 -36.95 -22.14 80.19
CA GLY A 74 -36.21 -22.96 79.24
C GLY A 74 -34.89 -22.28 78.87
N LYS A 75 -33.81 -23.07 78.84
CA LYS A 75 -32.50 -22.67 78.34
C LYS A 75 -32.61 -22.07 76.93
N ASP A 76 -31.98 -20.92 76.70
CA ASP A 76 -32.00 -20.23 75.41
C ASP A 76 -31.60 -21.18 74.27
N GLY A 77 -32.31 -21.08 73.14
CA GLY A 77 -32.00 -21.85 71.95
C GLY A 77 -30.62 -21.50 71.41
N SER A 78 -29.85 -22.51 71.00
CA SER A 78 -28.55 -22.31 70.36
C SER A 78 -28.68 -21.41 69.12
N PRO A 79 -27.75 -20.46 68.88
CA PRO A 79 -27.77 -19.62 67.69
C PRO A 79 -27.91 -20.44 66.41
N GLY A 80 -28.68 -19.95 65.45
CA GLY A 80 -28.89 -20.61 64.16
C GLY A 80 -27.58 -20.80 63.39
N SER A 81 -27.48 -21.88 62.63
CA SER A 81 -26.33 -22.14 61.77
C SER A 81 -26.13 -21.00 60.76
N LYS A 82 -24.88 -20.59 60.53
CA LYS A 82 -24.53 -19.59 59.50
C LYS A 82 -25.07 -20.07 58.14
N GLY A 83 -25.72 -19.16 57.41
CA GLY A 83 -26.27 -19.46 56.09
C GLY A 83 -25.19 -19.84 55.08
N ASP A 84 -25.56 -20.67 54.10
CA ASP A 84 -24.67 -21.14 53.06
C ASP A 84 -24.10 -19.98 52.22
N ARG A 85 -22.91 -20.20 51.66
CA ARG A 85 -22.26 -19.24 50.76
C ARG A 85 -23.15 -18.99 49.54
N GLY A 86 -23.40 -17.73 49.21
CA GLY A 86 -24.13 -17.35 47.99
C GLY A 86 -23.47 -17.92 46.73
N ALA A 87 -24.29 -18.16 45.70
CA ALA A 87 -23.81 -18.68 44.41
C ALA A 87 -22.72 -17.80 43.80
N GLU A 88 -21.75 -18.44 43.13
CA GLU A 88 -20.70 -17.74 42.40
C GLU A 88 -21.31 -16.84 41.30
N GLY A 89 -20.79 -15.63 41.15
CA GLY A 89 -21.28 -14.69 40.14
C GLY A 89 -21.01 -15.19 38.72
N PRO A 90 -21.77 -14.70 37.72
CA PRO A 90 -21.54 -15.08 36.33
C PRO A 90 -20.13 -14.64 35.88
N LYS A 91 -19.46 -15.50 35.11
CA LYS A 91 -18.17 -15.20 34.49
C LYS A 91 -18.32 -14.03 33.51
N GLY A 92 -17.43 -13.04 33.59
CA GLY A 92 -17.43 -11.89 32.67
C GLY A 92 -17.13 -12.29 31.22
N ASP A 93 -17.68 -11.55 30.26
CA ASP A 93 -17.48 -11.76 28.83
C ASP A 93 -15.99 -11.60 28.44
N CYS A 94 -15.46 -12.56 27.69
CA CYS A 94 -14.15 -12.42 27.06
C CYS A 94 -14.25 -11.46 25.87
N GLY A 95 -13.32 -10.51 25.75
CA GLY A 95 -13.33 -9.40 24.78
C GLY A 95 -13.23 -9.77 23.29
N GLY A 96 -13.61 -10.99 22.88
CA GLY A 96 -13.54 -11.47 21.50
C GLY A 96 -14.31 -10.58 20.50
N ARG A 97 -15.40 -9.94 20.94
CA ARG A 97 -16.19 -9.02 20.12
C ARG A 97 -15.46 -7.72 19.78
N VAL A 98 -14.63 -7.21 20.70
CA VAL A 98 -13.81 -6.00 20.46
C VAL A 98 -12.62 -6.36 19.58
N TYR A 99 -12.04 -7.53 19.80
CA TYR A 99 -10.92 -8.02 19.00
C TYR A 99 -11.31 -8.22 17.52
N SER A 100 -12.46 -8.84 17.24
CA SER A 100 -12.93 -9.04 15.87
C SER A 100 -13.19 -7.71 15.13
N LEU A 101 -13.75 -6.70 15.81
CA LEU A 101 -14.00 -5.38 15.21
C LEU A 101 -12.71 -4.62 14.90
N LEU A 102 -11.69 -4.74 15.75
CA LEU A 102 -10.37 -4.15 15.51
C LEU A 102 -9.65 -4.85 14.34
N GLU A 103 -9.77 -6.17 14.25
CA GLU A 103 -9.22 -6.97 13.16
C GLU A 103 -9.86 -6.58 11.82
N GLU A 104 -11.19 -6.40 11.77
CA GLU A 104 -11.91 -5.92 10.58
C GLU A 104 -11.42 -4.54 10.13
N GLN A 105 -11.32 -3.58 11.05
CA GLN A 105 -10.83 -2.24 10.72
C GLN A 105 -9.36 -2.22 10.29
N TYR A 106 -8.52 -3.05 10.92
CA TYR A 106 -7.12 -3.20 10.55
C TYR A 106 -6.98 -3.77 9.13
N ASN A 107 -7.71 -4.84 8.81
CA ASN A 107 -7.66 -5.46 7.49
C ASN A 107 -8.19 -4.53 6.39
N GLN A 108 -9.23 -3.74 6.67
CA GLN A 108 -9.72 -2.72 5.74
C GLN A 108 -8.66 -1.65 5.44
N LYS A 109 -8.02 -1.11 6.49
CA LYS A 109 -6.95 -0.11 6.32
C LYS A 109 -5.72 -0.70 5.65
N LYS A 110 -5.35 -1.93 6.00
CA LYS A 110 -4.23 -2.66 5.41
C LYS A 110 -4.45 -2.87 3.92
N SER A 111 -5.64 -3.27 3.47
CA SER A 111 -5.92 -3.43 2.04
C SER A 111 -5.76 -2.12 1.26
N ILE A 112 -6.26 -1.01 1.80
CA ILE A 112 -6.07 0.32 1.18
C ILE A 112 -4.60 0.72 1.18
N PHE A 113 -3.88 0.47 2.29
CA PHE A 113 -2.46 0.74 2.41
C PHE A 113 -1.64 -0.11 1.44
N ASP A 114 -1.97 -1.39 1.25
CA ASP A 114 -1.33 -2.29 0.30
C ASP A 114 -1.57 -1.83 -1.15
N LEU A 115 -2.78 -1.36 -1.48
CA LEU A 115 -3.10 -0.79 -2.79
C LEU A 115 -2.34 0.52 -3.04
N TYR A 116 -2.24 1.38 -2.02
CA TYR A 116 -1.46 2.61 -2.08
C TYR A 116 0.04 2.33 -2.21
N CYS A 117 0.58 1.36 -1.45
CA CYS A 117 1.96 0.94 -1.59
C CYS A 117 2.22 0.39 -2.99
N ALA A 118 1.36 -0.49 -3.51
CA ALA A 118 1.50 -1.04 -4.86
C ALA A 118 1.51 0.06 -5.94
N SER A 119 0.66 1.07 -5.83
CA SER A 119 0.65 2.19 -6.78
C SER A 119 1.89 3.08 -6.63
N VAL A 120 2.33 3.38 -5.41
CA VAL A 120 3.57 4.14 -5.15
C VAL A 120 4.80 3.36 -5.61
N PHE A 121 4.86 2.04 -5.43
CA PHE A 121 5.94 1.20 -5.94
C PHE A 121 5.93 1.11 -7.46
N PHE A 122 4.77 1.03 -8.09
CA PHE A 122 4.65 1.06 -9.55
C PHE A 122 5.12 2.41 -10.11
N ILE A 123 4.68 3.51 -9.50
CA ILE A 123 5.11 4.86 -9.85
C ILE A 123 6.62 5.03 -9.60
N ALA A 124 7.14 4.56 -8.47
CA ALA A 124 8.56 4.57 -8.17
C ALA A 124 9.36 3.69 -9.16
N TRP A 125 8.82 2.55 -9.58
CA TRP A 125 9.43 1.68 -10.58
C TRP A 125 9.50 2.36 -11.95
N ILE A 126 8.45 3.07 -12.36
CA ILE A 126 8.43 3.92 -13.55
C ILE A 126 9.51 4.99 -13.44
N PHE A 127 9.55 5.74 -12.33
CA PHE A 127 10.52 6.83 -12.18
C PHE A 127 11.98 6.37 -12.01
N MET A 128 12.21 5.19 -11.42
CA MET A 128 13.56 4.64 -11.23
C MET A 128 14.13 4.06 -12.53
N ASN A 129 13.29 3.54 -13.43
CA ASN A 129 13.74 2.84 -14.64
C ASN A 129 13.46 3.59 -15.94
N GLY A 130 12.54 4.55 -15.94
CA GLY A 130 12.26 5.43 -17.08
C GLY A 130 13.28 6.55 -17.27
N LYS A 131 13.16 7.27 -18.39
CA LYS A 131 13.91 8.48 -18.69
C LYS A 131 12.95 9.60 -19.09
N ASN A 132 13.04 10.74 -18.43
CA ASN A 132 12.20 11.90 -18.73
C ASN A 132 12.90 12.84 -19.72
N ALA A 133 12.15 13.38 -20.67
CA ALA A 133 12.58 14.52 -21.49
C ALA A 133 11.40 15.46 -21.70
N GLY A 134 11.43 16.62 -21.05
CA GLY A 134 10.29 17.54 -21.01
C GLY A 134 9.11 16.90 -20.28
N GLU A 135 7.95 16.88 -20.93
CA GLU A 135 6.71 16.28 -20.40
C GLU A 135 6.60 14.78 -20.68
N LYS A 136 7.45 14.22 -21.54
CA LYS A 136 7.43 12.80 -21.91
C LYS A 136 8.25 11.93 -20.97
N THR A 137 7.75 10.72 -20.74
CA THR A 137 8.47 9.65 -20.05
C THR A 137 8.71 8.47 -20.98
N PHE A 138 9.96 8.07 -21.16
CA PHE A 138 10.35 6.88 -21.93
C PHE A 138 10.65 5.70 -21.02
N GLN A 139 10.14 4.52 -21.35
CA GLN A 139 10.35 3.32 -20.54
C GLN A 139 10.48 2.05 -21.38
N ALA A 140 11.35 1.15 -20.91
CA ALA A 140 11.46 -0.21 -21.42
C ALA A 140 11.43 -1.21 -20.25
N ASN A 141 10.77 -2.35 -20.44
CA ASN A 141 10.80 -3.48 -19.51
C ASN A 141 11.79 -4.58 -19.94
N GLY A 142 12.53 -4.35 -21.03
CA GLY A 142 13.48 -5.30 -21.62
C GLY A 142 12.87 -6.29 -22.62
N SER A 143 11.57 -6.22 -22.91
CA SER A 143 10.95 -7.03 -23.96
C SER A 143 11.41 -6.60 -25.35
N GLU A 144 11.33 -7.55 -26.29
CA GLU A 144 11.68 -7.34 -27.69
C GLU A 144 10.53 -7.77 -28.59
N GLY A 145 10.38 -7.10 -29.71
CA GLY A 145 9.36 -7.40 -30.71
C GLY A 145 9.73 -6.84 -32.08
N ASP A 146 8.99 -7.26 -33.09
CA ASP A 146 8.96 -6.57 -34.38
C ASP A 146 8.23 -5.21 -34.25
N PHE A 147 8.18 -4.44 -35.33
CA PHE A 147 7.61 -3.10 -35.29
C PHE A 147 6.13 -3.09 -34.87
N GLU A 148 5.32 -4.00 -35.42
CA GLU A 148 3.90 -4.12 -35.08
C GLU A 148 3.70 -4.54 -33.61
N THR A 149 4.46 -5.53 -33.15
CA THR A 149 4.43 -5.98 -31.74
C THR A 149 4.84 -4.85 -30.80
N SER A 150 5.81 -4.03 -31.19
CA SER A 150 6.27 -2.89 -30.41
C SER A 150 5.17 -1.84 -30.25
N LYS A 151 4.48 -1.49 -31.35
CA LYS A 151 3.31 -0.58 -31.32
C LYS A 151 2.18 -1.12 -30.45
N ALA A 152 1.82 -2.39 -30.65
CA ALA A 152 0.74 -3.03 -29.90
C ALA A 152 1.05 -3.09 -28.39
N THR A 153 2.28 -3.42 -28.03
CA THR A 153 2.73 -3.49 -26.62
C THR A 153 2.62 -2.13 -25.94
N CYS A 154 3.09 -1.06 -26.58
CA CYS A 154 3.01 0.27 -25.99
C CYS A 154 1.57 0.80 -25.91
N SER A 155 0.76 0.55 -26.93
CA SER A 155 -0.68 0.88 -26.92
C SER A 155 -1.42 0.16 -25.79
N GLN A 156 -1.14 -1.13 -25.58
CA GLN A 156 -1.71 -1.92 -24.48
C GLN A 156 -1.29 -1.39 -23.10
N ALA A 157 -0.10 -0.80 -22.99
CA ALA A 157 0.37 -0.15 -21.78
C ALA A 157 -0.24 1.25 -21.54
N GLY A 158 -1.04 1.76 -22.49
CA GLY A 158 -1.61 3.12 -22.43
C GLY A 158 -0.68 4.22 -22.93
N GLY A 159 0.38 3.87 -23.66
CA GLY A 159 1.35 4.80 -24.25
C GLY A 159 1.49 4.59 -25.76
N LEU A 160 2.55 5.15 -26.33
CA LEU A 160 2.90 5.02 -27.75
C LEU A 160 4.30 4.46 -27.91
N LEU A 161 4.65 3.96 -29.10
CA LEU A 161 6.03 3.62 -29.42
C LEU A 161 6.89 4.90 -29.39
N ALA A 162 8.05 4.85 -28.75
CA ALA A 162 8.88 6.02 -28.51
C ALA A 162 9.20 6.79 -29.80
N SER A 163 8.86 8.08 -29.84
CA SER A 163 8.91 8.90 -31.06
C SER A 163 9.63 10.22 -30.77
N PRO A 164 10.98 10.24 -30.81
CA PRO A 164 11.77 11.40 -30.42
C PRO A 164 11.52 12.58 -31.36
N ARG A 165 11.12 13.73 -30.80
CA ARG A 165 10.85 14.97 -31.55
C ARG A 165 11.94 16.03 -31.44
N ASN A 166 12.99 15.76 -30.67
CA ASN A 166 14.13 16.64 -30.46
C ASN A 166 15.32 15.84 -29.90
N SER A 167 16.47 16.50 -29.79
CA SER A 167 17.70 15.87 -29.30
C SER A 167 17.61 15.39 -27.85
N ALA A 168 16.89 16.09 -26.98
CA ALA A 168 16.74 15.69 -25.58
C ALA A 168 15.95 14.37 -25.44
N GLU A 169 14.86 14.24 -26.20
CA GLU A 169 14.10 12.99 -26.30
C GLU A 169 14.94 11.86 -26.90
N ASN A 170 15.70 12.14 -27.96
CA ASN A 170 16.61 11.16 -28.55
C ASN A 170 17.66 10.65 -27.55
N THR A 171 18.26 11.55 -26.76
CA THR A 171 19.22 11.19 -25.71
C THR A 171 18.56 10.37 -24.59
N ALA A 172 17.31 10.68 -24.21
CA ALA A 172 16.59 9.90 -23.21
C ALA A 172 16.38 8.44 -23.68
N ILE A 173 15.95 8.26 -24.94
CA ILE A 173 15.80 6.93 -25.56
C ILE A 173 17.16 6.22 -25.67
N GLN A 174 18.20 6.93 -26.14
CA GLN A 174 19.57 6.40 -26.24
C GLN A 174 20.07 5.84 -24.91
N GLN A 175 19.83 6.53 -23.80
CA GLN A 175 20.27 6.03 -22.48
C GLN A 175 19.59 4.71 -22.08
N ILE A 176 18.36 4.47 -22.55
CA ILE A 176 17.66 3.20 -22.36
C ILE A 176 18.30 2.13 -23.25
N VAL A 177 18.51 2.42 -24.53
CA VAL A 177 19.19 1.54 -25.51
C VAL A 177 20.56 1.09 -24.98
N VAL A 178 21.38 2.02 -24.47
CA VAL A 178 22.69 1.74 -23.87
C VAL A 178 22.56 0.83 -22.65
N ARG A 179 21.61 1.09 -21.75
CA ARG A 179 21.39 0.28 -20.55
C ARG A 179 21.04 -1.17 -20.88
N HIS A 180 20.21 -1.38 -21.92
CA HIS A 180 19.76 -2.70 -22.33
C HIS A 180 20.71 -3.38 -23.33
N ASN A 181 21.70 -2.64 -23.87
CA ASN A 181 22.63 -3.09 -24.90
C ASN A 181 21.93 -3.68 -26.13
N LYS A 182 20.84 -3.05 -26.57
CA LYS A 182 19.99 -3.50 -27.69
C LYS A 182 19.41 -2.30 -28.42
N ALA A 183 19.49 -2.30 -29.75
CA ALA A 183 18.80 -1.33 -30.59
C ALA A 183 17.28 -1.40 -30.39
N ALA A 184 16.60 -0.28 -30.58
CA ALA A 184 15.16 -0.15 -30.38
C ALA A 184 14.49 0.42 -31.62
N TYR A 185 13.23 0.07 -31.88
CA TYR A 185 12.45 0.82 -32.84
C TYR A 185 12.02 2.18 -32.26
N VAL A 186 11.94 3.18 -33.13
CA VAL A 186 11.23 4.42 -32.85
C VAL A 186 9.93 4.46 -33.65
N GLY A 187 8.92 5.19 -33.20
CA GLY A 187 7.61 5.30 -33.84
C GLY A 187 7.61 6.13 -35.13
N ILE A 188 8.54 5.84 -36.03
CA ILE A 188 8.76 6.49 -37.32
C ILE A 188 8.90 5.39 -38.38
N ASN A 189 8.26 5.59 -39.53
CA ASN A 189 8.31 4.68 -40.68
C ASN A 189 8.02 5.43 -41.98
N ASP A 190 8.34 4.83 -43.11
CA ASP A 190 7.99 5.29 -44.46
C ASP A 190 7.22 4.22 -45.26
N ILE A 191 6.58 3.27 -44.57
CA ILE A 191 5.76 2.16 -45.12
C ILE A 191 4.74 2.64 -46.17
N GLU A 192 4.13 3.80 -45.96
CA GLU A 192 3.14 4.34 -46.91
C GLU A 192 3.77 4.94 -48.17
N THR A 193 4.96 5.51 -48.06
CA THR A 193 5.60 6.28 -49.12
C THR A 193 7.10 6.31 -48.88
N GLU A 194 7.82 5.47 -49.63
CA GLU A 194 9.27 5.37 -49.63
C GLU A 194 9.98 6.74 -49.59
N GLY A 195 10.91 6.88 -48.65
CA GLY A 195 11.70 8.09 -48.40
C GLY A 195 10.93 9.22 -47.68
N SER A 196 9.63 9.03 -47.39
CA SER A 196 8.78 9.99 -46.69
C SER A 196 8.45 9.51 -45.28
N PHE A 197 9.43 9.63 -44.39
CA PHE A 197 9.31 9.20 -43.00
C PHE A 197 8.27 10.04 -42.23
N LYS A 198 7.33 9.34 -41.59
CA LYS A 198 6.26 9.90 -40.78
C LYS A 198 6.23 9.28 -39.39
N TYR A 199 5.75 10.04 -38.42
CA TYR A 199 5.38 9.48 -37.12
C TYR A 199 4.12 8.61 -37.25
N LEU A 200 3.82 7.79 -36.23
CA LEU A 200 2.62 6.95 -36.19
C LEU A 200 1.28 7.74 -36.24
N SER A 201 1.32 9.04 -35.95
CA SER A 201 0.21 9.97 -36.10
C SER A 201 -0.09 10.35 -37.56
N GLY A 202 0.83 10.03 -38.49
CA GLY A 202 0.77 10.39 -39.92
C GLY A 202 1.42 11.75 -40.25
N GLU A 203 1.89 12.50 -39.26
CA GLU A 203 2.61 13.75 -39.53
C GLU A 203 4.06 13.48 -39.98
N ALA A 204 4.58 14.31 -40.88
CA ALA A 204 5.97 14.20 -41.33
C ALA A 204 6.96 14.47 -40.18
N ILE A 205 8.11 13.79 -40.20
CA ILE A 205 9.11 13.99 -39.14
C ILE A 205 9.70 15.40 -39.15
N GLY A 206 9.77 16.02 -37.98
CA GLY A 206 10.38 17.34 -37.77
C GLY A 206 11.80 17.28 -37.18
N TYR A 207 12.24 16.10 -36.74
CA TYR A 207 13.55 15.84 -36.16
C TYR A 207 14.06 14.50 -36.69
N SER A 208 15.37 14.44 -36.96
CA SER A 208 16.03 13.20 -37.36
C SER A 208 17.45 13.12 -36.82
N ASN A 209 17.95 11.89 -36.66
CA ASN A 209 19.33 11.64 -36.24
C ASN A 209 19.98 10.48 -37.03
N TRP A 210 19.67 10.38 -38.32
CA TRP A 210 20.18 9.37 -39.25
C TRP A 210 21.68 9.21 -39.22
N ALA A 211 22.19 7.98 -39.11
CA ALA A 211 23.61 7.66 -39.24
C ALA A 211 24.17 8.08 -40.62
N GLY A 212 25.49 8.14 -40.73
CA GLY A 212 26.12 8.55 -41.99
C GLY A 212 25.84 7.52 -43.09
N GLY A 213 25.11 7.93 -44.13
CA GLY A 213 24.69 7.04 -45.22
C GLY A 213 23.22 6.60 -45.14
N GLU A 214 22.51 6.91 -44.04
CA GLU A 214 21.11 6.55 -43.84
C GLU A 214 20.13 7.72 -44.11
N PRO A 215 18.86 7.42 -44.45
CA PRO A 215 18.31 6.10 -44.75
C PRO A 215 18.74 5.60 -46.14
N ASN A 216 18.99 4.29 -46.28
CA ASN A 216 19.58 3.70 -47.50
C ASN A 216 18.69 2.70 -48.24
N ASN A 217 17.57 2.31 -47.62
CA ASN A 217 16.59 1.34 -48.07
C ASN A 217 17.21 0.01 -48.58
N LEU A 218 18.09 -0.60 -47.80
CA LEU A 218 18.74 -1.87 -48.18
C LEU A 218 17.77 -3.06 -48.18
N GLY A 219 17.13 -3.29 -49.33
CA GLY A 219 16.31 -4.48 -49.58
C GLY A 219 14.84 -4.35 -49.15
N THR A 220 14.35 -3.13 -48.88
CA THR A 220 13.03 -2.75 -48.32
C THR A 220 13.07 -2.64 -46.80
N GLU A 221 13.44 -1.46 -46.30
CA GLU A 221 13.66 -1.15 -44.89
C GLU A 221 12.76 0.00 -44.40
N ASP A 222 11.49 -0.29 -44.15
CA ASP A 222 10.50 0.78 -43.94
C ASP A 222 10.39 1.32 -42.50
N CYS A 223 11.12 0.75 -41.54
CA CYS A 223 11.01 1.08 -40.11
C CYS A 223 12.29 1.68 -39.55
N VAL A 224 12.21 2.55 -38.54
CA VAL A 224 13.42 3.21 -38.01
C VAL A 224 13.87 2.59 -36.70
N GLU A 225 15.14 2.21 -36.63
CA GLU A 225 15.81 1.79 -35.39
C GLU A 225 16.79 2.86 -34.89
N ILE A 226 17.00 2.90 -33.57
CA ILE A 226 18.00 3.73 -32.90
C ILE A 226 19.08 2.85 -32.25
N TYR A 227 20.34 3.19 -32.50
CA TYR A 227 21.52 2.53 -31.93
C TYR A 227 21.98 3.13 -30.60
N SER A 228 22.96 2.48 -29.96
CA SER A 228 23.53 2.89 -28.68
C SER A 228 24.28 4.23 -28.73
N ASP A 229 24.75 4.65 -29.91
CA ASP A 229 25.30 5.98 -30.16
C ASP A 229 24.22 7.04 -30.42
N GLY A 230 22.94 6.63 -30.42
CA GLY A 230 21.77 7.47 -30.62
C GLY A 230 21.44 7.76 -32.08
N ARG A 231 22.22 7.25 -33.04
CA ARG A 231 22.02 7.44 -34.48
C ARG A 231 20.98 6.45 -35.00
N TRP A 232 20.32 6.84 -36.09
CA TRP A 232 19.21 6.07 -36.67
C TRP A 232 19.63 5.32 -37.92
N ASN A 233 18.99 4.19 -38.14
CA ASN A 233 19.07 3.40 -39.35
C ASN A 233 17.65 3.01 -39.76
N ASP A 234 17.37 3.02 -41.06
CA ASP A 234 16.18 2.38 -41.58
C ASP A 234 16.41 0.87 -41.63
N LYS A 235 15.43 0.10 -41.18
CA LYS A 235 15.53 -1.33 -40.94
C LYS A 235 14.25 -2.03 -41.35
N SER A 236 14.40 -3.27 -41.82
CA SER A 236 13.26 -4.17 -41.99
C SER A 236 12.41 -4.24 -40.71
N CYS A 237 11.11 -3.97 -40.84
CA CYS A 237 10.16 -3.92 -39.74
C CYS A 237 9.95 -5.25 -38.99
N HIS A 238 10.43 -6.36 -39.54
CA HIS A 238 10.24 -7.71 -39.00
C HIS A 238 11.38 -8.16 -38.07
N GLU A 239 12.42 -7.35 -37.96
CA GLU A 239 13.52 -7.58 -37.04
C GLU A 239 13.08 -7.41 -35.58
N LYS A 240 13.66 -8.19 -34.66
CA LYS A 240 13.36 -8.03 -33.23
C LYS A 240 14.24 -6.95 -32.63
N ARG A 241 13.60 -5.96 -31.98
CA ARG A 241 14.27 -4.85 -31.30
C ARG A 241 13.66 -4.59 -29.93
N LEU A 242 14.41 -3.89 -29.08
CA LEU A 242 13.95 -3.47 -27.76
C LEU A 242 12.70 -2.61 -27.90
N ILE A 243 11.68 -2.90 -27.08
CA ILE A 243 10.44 -2.13 -27.03
C ILE A 243 10.62 -0.99 -26.02
N ILE A 244 10.54 0.24 -26.51
CA ILE A 244 10.56 1.46 -25.69
C ILE A 244 9.25 2.22 -25.92
N CYS A 245 8.49 2.43 -24.86
CA CYS A 245 7.24 3.17 -24.91
C CYS A 245 7.43 4.60 -24.41
N GLU A 246 6.64 5.54 -24.93
CA GLU A 246 6.48 6.89 -24.43
C GLU A 246 5.10 7.10 -23.80
N PHE A 247 5.07 7.90 -22.73
CA PHE A 247 3.89 8.31 -21.97
C PHE A 247 3.91 9.81 -21.71
#